data_AF-A0AAD6LII1-F1
#
_entry.id   AF-A0AAD6LII1-F1
#
_cell.length_a   1.000
_cell.length_b   1.000
_cell.length_c   1.000
_cell.angle_alpha   90.00
_cell.angle_beta   90.00
_cell.angle_gamma   90.00
#
_symmetry.space_group_name_H-M   'P 1'
#
loop_
_entity.id
_entity.type
_entity.pdbx_description
1 polymer ?
#
loop_
_entity_poly.entity_id
_entity_poly.type
_entity_poly.pdbx_seq_one_letter_code
_entity_poly.pdbx_strand_id
1 'polypeptide(L)'
;MILKCRIFWFGDLNYRLYQDNILAKEFIKKQDWKALQEFDQLRKELEDGGVFKGWREGNIEFAPTYKYSSANCNRYTAGLPGRSGEKQRTPAWCDRILWYGKGVRQLSYFRSESKFSDHRPVSALFSIPIEVMKVTNPRKVFPTGTFLPMPSGKLEPIDSKGGARSTLLSLISKESVKGIGSLP
;
A
#
# COMPACT_ATOMS: atom_id res chain seq x y z
N MET A 1 27.57 3.68 -8.35
CA MET A 1 26.44 2.87 -8.87
C MET A 1 25.15 3.44 -8.28
N ILE A 2 24.35 4.18 -9.06
CA ILE A 2 23.02 4.59 -8.60
C ILE A 2 22.12 3.36 -8.73
N LEU A 3 21.69 2.79 -7.61
CA LEU A 3 20.68 1.74 -7.61
C LEU A 3 19.41 2.28 -8.30
N LYS A 4 19.04 1.69 -9.44
CA LYS A 4 17.74 1.92 -10.10
C LYS A 4 16.65 1.22 -9.29
N CYS A 5 16.41 1.68 -8.06
CA CYS A 5 15.36 1.14 -7.21
C CYS A 5 13.98 1.44 -7.82
N ARG A 6 13.12 0.43 -7.84
CA ARG A 6 11.71 0.52 -8.21
C ARG A 6 10.93 -0.05 -7.05
N ILE A 7 10.04 0.77 -6.50
CA ILE A 7 9.30 0.45 -5.28
C ILE A 7 7.83 0.48 -5.61
N PHE A 8 7.09 -0.52 -5.14
CA PHE A 8 5.64 -0.59 -5.21
C PHE A 8 5.10 -0.48 -3.79
N TRP A 9 4.10 0.36 -3.60
CA TRP A 9 3.42 0.56 -2.33
C TRP A 9 1.93 0.41 -2.56
N PHE A 10 1.29 -0.52 -1.86
CA PHE A 10 -0.12 -0.82 -2.08
C PHE A 10 -0.80 -1.37 -0.83
N GLY A 11 -2.12 -1.24 -0.80
CA GLY A 11 -2.99 -1.73 0.28
C GLY A 11 -4.14 -0.78 0.55
N ASP A 12 -4.82 -1.00 1.68
CA ASP A 12 -5.79 -0.04 2.22
C ASP A 12 -5.03 1.12 2.89
N LEU A 13 -4.88 2.21 2.15
CA LEU A 13 -4.26 3.44 2.64
C LEU A 13 -5.25 4.32 3.42
N ASN A 14 -6.54 3.98 3.37
CA ASN A 14 -7.62 4.62 4.13
C ASN A 14 -7.83 6.13 3.87
N TYR A 15 -7.26 6.69 2.80
CA TYR A 15 -7.59 8.03 2.33
C TYR A 15 -9.05 8.09 1.89
N ARG A 16 -9.74 9.16 2.29
CA ARG A 16 -11.18 9.33 2.07
C ARG A 16 -11.44 10.45 1.07
N LEU A 17 -12.71 10.61 0.71
CA LEU A 17 -13.16 11.85 0.11
C LEU A 17 -13.33 12.91 1.20
N TYR A 18 -13.09 14.17 0.86
CA TYR A 18 -13.45 15.29 1.74
C TYR A 18 -14.95 15.24 2.09
N GLN A 19 -15.24 15.10 3.38
CA GLN A 19 -16.47 14.49 3.91
C GLN A 19 -17.75 15.30 3.69
N ASP A 20 -17.63 16.62 3.51
CA ASP A 20 -18.75 17.55 3.49
C ASP A 20 -19.24 17.89 2.08
N ASN A 21 -18.75 17.19 1.06
CA ASN A 21 -19.02 17.57 -0.31
C ASN A 21 -20.33 16.96 -0.86
N ILE A 22 -21.38 17.77 -0.91
CA ILE A 22 -22.66 17.42 -1.55
C ILE A 22 -22.46 17.00 -3.01
N LEU A 23 -21.55 17.68 -3.73
CA LEU A 23 -21.24 17.36 -5.12
C LEU A 23 -20.59 15.97 -5.25
N ALA A 24 -19.73 15.55 -4.31
CA ALA A 24 -19.16 14.21 -4.33
C ALA A 24 -20.25 13.12 -4.29
N LYS A 25 -21.30 13.31 -3.49
CA LYS A 25 -22.46 12.39 -3.47
C LYS A 25 -23.20 12.36 -4.80
N GLU A 26 -23.35 13.52 -5.45
CA GLU A 26 -23.98 13.61 -6.77
C GLU A 26 -23.13 12.96 -7.87
N PHE A 27 -21.81 13.15 -7.86
CA PHE A 27 -20.90 12.49 -8.79
C PHE A 27 -20.89 10.97 -8.61
N ILE A 28 -21.02 10.47 -7.38
CA ILE A 28 -21.19 9.03 -7.12
C ILE A 28 -22.47 8.50 -7.77
N LYS A 29 -23.59 9.22 -7.65
CA LYS A 29 -24.87 8.83 -8.27
C LYS A 29 -24.78 8.84 -9.80
N LYS A 30 -24.13 9.84 -10.37
CA LYS A 30 -23.92 10.00 -11.82
C LYS A 30 -22.84 9.09 -12.39
N GLN A 31 -22.09 8.40 -11.53
CA GLN A 31 -20.92 7.61 -11.91
C GLN A 31 -19.81 8.41 -12.59
N ASP A 32 -19.68 9.69 -12.23
CA ASP A 32 -18.64 10.57 -12.74
C ASP A 32 -17.38 10.45 -11.86
N TRP A 33 -16.60 9.41 -12.11
CA TRP A 33 -15.39 9.11 -11.34
C TRP A 33 -14.28 10.13 -11.55
N LYS A 34 -14.26 10.79 -12.72
CA LYS A 34 -13.27 11.82 -13.03
C LYS A 34 -13.52 13.06 -12.19
N ALA A 35 -14.75 13.56 -12.14
CA ALA A 35 -15.10 14.70 -11.28
C ALA A 35 -14.99 14.34 -9.79
N LEU A 36 -15.32 13.11 -9.41
CA LEU A 36 -15.24 12.66 -8.02
C LEU A 36 -13.79 12.64 -7.48
N GLN A 37 -12.80 12.39 -8.34
CA GLN A 37 -11.38 12.38 -7.95
C GLN A 37 -10.86 13.73 -7.45
N GLU A 38 -11.49 14.85 -7.82
CA GLU A 38 -11.14 16.17 -7.32
C GLU A 38 -11.35 16.31 -5.79
N PHE A 39 -12.10 15.38 -5.19
CA PHE A 39 -12.34 15.33 -3.75
C PHE A 39 -11.52 14.25 -3.03
N ASP A 40 -10.63 13.56 -3.73
CA ASP A 40 -9.80 12.49 -3.17
C ASP A 40 -8.60 13.05 -2.39
N GLN A 41 -8.50 12.68 -1.11
CA GLN A 41 -7.44 13.15 -0.23
C GLN A 41 -6.04 12.67 -0.65
N LEU A 42 -5.89 11.44 -1.12
CA LEU A 42 -4.58 10.91 -1.57
C LEU A 42 -4.14 11.63 -2.84
N ARG A 43 -5.07 11.88 -3.76
CA ARG A 43 -4.78 12.64 -4.97
C ARG A 43 -4.23 14.02 -4.62
N LYS A 44 -4.90 14.71 -3.70
CA LYS A 44 -4.45 16.02 -3.23
C LYS A 44 -3.07 15.96 -2.58
N GLU A 45 -2.80 14.93 -1.77
CA GLU A 45 -1.49 14.73 -1.14
C GLU A 45 -0.36 14.48 -2.16
N LEU A 46 -0.65 13.71 -3.22
CA LEU A 46 0.29 13.47 -4.32
C LEU A 46 0.61 14.77 -5.10
N GLU A 47 -0.42 15.60 -5.34
CA GLU A 47 -0.29 16.89 -6.03
C GLU A 47 0.48 17.92 -5.19
N ASP A 48 0.18 18.00 -3.88
CA ASP A 48 0.81 18.95 -2.96
C ASP A 48 2.25 18.52 -2.57
N GLY A 49 2.66 17.31 -2.93
CA GLY A 49 4.00 16.80 -2.66
C GLY A 49 4.22 16.47 -1.19
N GLY A 50 3.22 15.88 -0.52
CA GLY A 50 3.25 15.44 0.87
C GLY A 50 4.09 14.17 1.12
N VAL A 51 3.56 13.21 1.88
CA VAL A 51 4.28 11.96 2.24
C VAL A 51 4.67 11.16 1.01
N PHE A 52 3.82 11.19 -0.03
CA PHE A 52 4.06 10.50 -1.30
C PHE A 52 4.75 11.36 -2.37
N LYS A 53 5.56 12.36 -1.99
CA LYS A 53 6.33 13.14 -2.96
C LYS A 53 7.18 12.26 -3.89
N GLY A 54 7.00 12.43 -5.20
CA GLY A 54 7.73 11.69 -6.25
C GLY A 54 7.19 10.30 -6.56
N TRP A 55 6.21 9.81 -5.79
CA TRP A 55 5.43 8.62 -6.14
C TRP A 55 4.46 8.94 -7.28
N ARG A 56 4.00 7.90 -7.95
CA ARG A 56 3.00 7.98 -9.01
C ARG A 56 1.88 6.98 -8.74
N GLU A 57 0.70 7.34 -9.20
CA GLU A 57 -0.48 6.49 -9.23
C GLU A 57 -1.09 6.53 -10.65
N GLY A 58 -1.80 5.46 -11.00
CA GLY A 58 -2.51 5.35 -12.27
C GLY A 58 -3.77 6.18 -12.30
N ASN A 59 -4.31 6.40 -13.51
CA ASN A 59 -5.65 6.97 -13.61
C ASN A 59 -6.68 6.00 -13.02
N ILE A 60 -7.52 6.50 -12.12
CA ILE A 60 -8.62 5.72 -11.55
C ILE A 60 -9.84 5.91 -12.44
N GLU A 61 -10.26 4.84 -13.11
CA GLU A 61 -11.43 4.83 -14.00
C GLU A 61 -12.55 3.92 -13.48
N PHE A 62 -12.41 3.44 -12.24
CA PHE A 62 -13.34 2.54 -11.58
C PHE A 62 -13.99 3.21 -10.37
N ALA A 63 -15.18 2.75 -9.99
CA ALA A 63 -15.92 3.33 -8.88
C ALA A 63 -15.22 3.06 -7.52
N PRO A 64 -15.52 3.85 -6.47
CA PRO A 64 -14.97 3.66 -5.12
C PRO A 64 -14.97 2.21 -4.64
N THR A 65 -13.92 1.82 -3.90
CA THR A 65 -13.73 0.43 -3.47
C THR A 65 -14.36 0.13 -2.13
N TYR A 66 -14.64 1.18 -1.36
CA TYR A 66 -15.20 1.16 0.00
C TYR A 66 -16.32 2.22 0.09
N LYS A 67 -17.35 2.12 0.93
CA LYS A 67 -17.77 1.02 1.81
C LYS A 67 -19.05 0.39 1.28
N TYR A 68 -18.98 -0.86 0.87
CA TYR A 68 -20.15 -1.63 0.44
C TYR A 68 -20.94 -2.18 1.64
N SER A 69 -22.26 -2.33 1.50
CA SER A 69 -23.10 -2.87 2.57
C SER A 69 -22.93 -4.38 2.67
N SER A 70 -22.85 -4.87 3.90
CA SER A 70 -22.89 -6.30 4.21
C SER A 70 -24.26 -6.93 3.93
N ALA A 71 -25.35 -6.15 4.02
CA ALA A 71 -26.70 -6.60 3.74
C ALA A 71 -27.01 -6.64 2.24
N ASN A 72 -26.46 -5.68 1.48
CA ASN A 72 -26.53 -5.67 0.02
C ASN A 72 -25.18 -5.25 -0.54
N CYS A 73 -24.38 -6.24 -0.91
CA CYS A 73 -23.04 -5.99 -1.41
C CYS A 73 -23.02 -5.23 -2.73
N ASN A 74 -24.13 -5.06 -3.47
CA ASN A 74 -24.16 -4.23 -4.68
C ASN A 74 -24.33 -2.72 -4.39
N ARG A 75 -24.54 -2.34 -3.13
CA ARG A 75 -24.80 -0.94 -2.74
C ARG A 75 -23.78 -0.47 -1.73
N TYR A 76 -23.42 0.81 -1.82
CA TYR A 76 -22.69 1.47 -0.74
C TYR A 76 -23.57 1.62 0.49
N THR A 77 -22.94 1.70 1.66
CA THR A 77 -23.66 1.93 2.92
C THR A 77 -24.37 3.28 2.94
N ALA A 78 -23.76 4.33 2.38
CA ALA A 78 -24.29 5.70 2.35
C ALA A 78 -25.74 5.78 1.83
N GLY A 79 -26.66 6.13 2.72
CA GLY A 79 -28.07 6.39 2.38
C GLY A 79 -29.02 5.22 2.55
N LEU A 80 -28.58 4.12 3.16
CA LEU A 80 -29.45 3.02 3.59
C LEU A 80 -29.61 3.02 5.13
N PRO A 81 -30.82 2.77 5.67
CA PRO A 81 -30.94 2.34 7.06
C PRO A 81 -30.21 1.00 7.19
N GLY A 82 -29.01 1.04 7.77
CA GLY A 82 -28.20 -0.15 7.99
C GLY A 82 -28.93 -1.12 8.94
N ARG A 83 -28.52 -2.39 8.93
CA ARG A 83 -28.77 -3.25 10.09
C ARG A 83 -28.15 -2.60 11.34
N SER A 84 -28.72 -2.85 12.53
CA SER A 84 -28.21 -2.27 13.78
C SER A 84 -26.68 -2.44 13.87
N GLY A 85 -25.94 -1.33 13.86
CA GLY A 85 -24.48 -1.32 13.97
C GLY A 85 -23.67 -1.10 12.68
N GLU A 86 -24.27 -1.09 11.48
CA GLU A 86 -23.52 -0.83 10.25
C GLU A 86 -23.17 0.67 10.12
N LYS A 87 -21.91 1.03 10.39
CA LYS A 87 -21.41 2.41 10.26
C LYS A 87 -21.53 2.91 8.82
N GLN A 88 -22.31 3.98 8.65
CA GLN A 88 -22.46 4.73 7.41
C GLN A 88 -21.15 5.45 7.07
N ARG A 89 -20.66 5.29 5.83
CA ARG A 89 -19.47 5.98 5.33
C ARG A 89 -19.69 6.43 3.90
N THR A 90 -19.23 7.64 3.56
CA THR A 90 -19.13 8.09 2.18
C THR A 90 -18.22 7.14 1.40
N PRO A 91 -18.61 6.71 0.19
CA PRO A 91 -17.75 5.89 -0.65
C PRO A 91 -16.40 6.55 -0.92
N ALA A 92 -15.31 5.78 -0.92
CA ALA A 92 -13.95 6.25 -1.17
C ALA A 92 -13.06 5.17 -1.80
N TRP A 93 -11.96 5.59 -2.44
CA TRP A 93 -10.89 4.72 -2.90
C TRP A 93 -9.84 4.56 -1.79
N CYS A 94 -10.11 3.61 -0.89
CA CYS A 94 -9.21 3.30 0.22
C CYS A 94 -8.06 2.38 -0.22
N ASP A 95 -8.34 1.51 -1.20
CA ASP A 95 -7.40 0.50 -1.71
C ASP A 95 -6.63 1.05 -2.92
N ARG A 96 -5.31 1.24 -2.76
CA ARG A 96 -4.49 2.01 -3.72
C ARG A 96 -3.20 1.28 -4.09
N ILE A 97 -2.67 1.57 -5.28
CA ILE A 97 -1.40 1.04 -5.77
C ILE A 97 -0.56 2.18 -6.35
N LEU A 98 0.54 2.48 -5.67
CA LEU A 98 1.50 3.51 -6.03
C LEU A 98 2.85 2.90 -6.43
N TRP A 99 3.63 3.64 -7.21
CA TRP A 99 5.00 3.26 -7.54
C TRP A 99 5.97 4.42 -7.54
N TYR A 100 7.23 4.11 -7.23
CA TYR A 100 8.36 5.03 -7.28
C TYR A 100 9.49 4.44 -8.15
N GLY A 101 10.29 5.33 -8.76
CA GLY A 101 11.46 4.96 -9.57
C GLY A 101 11.25 5.16 -11.07
N LYS A 102 12.32 5.08 -11.87
CA LYS A 102 12.27 5.32 -13.33
C LYS A 102 11.97 4.03 -14.10
N GLY A 103 11.41 4.17 -15.31
CA GLY A 103 11.19 3.06 -16.25
C GLY A 103 10.03 2.12 -15.89
N VAL A 104 9.23 2.42 -14.86
CA VAL A 104 8.03 1.66 -14.54
C VAL A 104 6.85 2.21 -15.34
N ARG A 105 6.27 1.39 -16.22
CA ARG A 105 5.07 1.70 -16.99
C ARG A 105 3.90 0.89 -16.49
N GLN A 106 2.84 1.53 -16.01
CA GLN A 106 1.60 0.85 -15.68
C GLN A 106 0.84 0.54 -16.97
N LEU A 107 0.39 -0.72 -17.12
CA LEU A 107 -0.36 -1.22 -18.26
C LEU A 107 -1.86 -1.25 -17.98
N SER A 108 -2.26 -1.54 -16.74
CA SER A 108 -3.65 -1.51 -16.32
C SER A 108 -3.78 -1.19 -14.84
N TYR A 109 -4.92 -0.61 -14.46
CA TYR A 109 -5.31 -0.33 -13.09
C TYR A 109 -6.82 -0.48 -12.96
N PHE A 110 -7.28 -1.48 -12.23
CA PHE A 110 -8.69 -1.83 -12.21
C PHE A 110 -9.14 -2.43 -10.89
N ARG A 111 -10.45 -2.34 -10.67
CA ARG A 111 -11.15 -2.97 -9.55
C ARG A 111 -11.86 -4.23 -10.03
N SER A 112 -11.84 -5.27 -9.22
CA SER A 112 -12.64 -6.48 -9.43
C SER A 112 -13.94 -6.44 -8.62
N GLU A 113 -14.99 -7.11 -9.11
CA GLU A 113 -16.31 -7.13 -8.49
C GLU A 113 -16.50 -8.23 -7.43
N SER A 114 -15.40 -8.73 -6.85
CA SER A 114 -15.46 -9.70 -5.76
C SER A 114 -16.16 -9.10 -4.53
N LYS A 115 -17.10 -9.85 -3.93
CA LYS A 115 -18.02 -9.34 -2.91
C LYS A 115 -17.85 -9.98 -1.53
N PHE A 116 -16.70 -10.62 -1.28
CA PHE A 116 -16.39 -11.27 -0.01
C PHE A 116 -16.14 -10.27 1.15
N SER A 117 -15.94 -8.98 0.84
CA SER A 117 -15.67 -7.90 1.80
C SER A 117 -16.55 -6.67 1.48
N ASP A 118 -16.62 -5.74 2.42
CA ASP A 118 -17.11 -4.37 2.18
C ASP A 118 -16.14 -3.53 1.34
N HIS A 119 -14.97 -4.09 1.03
CA HIS A 119 -14.02 -3.61 0.02
C HIS A 119 -14.14 -4.38 -1.30
N ARG A 120 -13.69 -3.73 -2.38
CA ARG A 120 -13.50 -4.34 -3.70
C ARG A 120 -12.02 -4.47 -4.01
N PRO A 121 -11.51 -5.67 -4.39
CA PRO A 121 -10.08 -5.83 -4.65
C PRO A 121 -9.63 -5.00 -5.84
N VAL A 122 -8.44 -4.40 -5.70
CA VAL A 122 -7.79 -3.57 -6.72
C VAL A 122 -6.53 -4.26 -7.23
N SER A 123 -6.33 -4.21 -8.53
CA SER A 123 -5.22 -4.83 -9.23
C SER A 123 -4.57 -3.85 -10.20
N ALA A 124 -3.25 -3.95 -10.37
CA ALA A 124 -2.52 -3.20 -11.38
C ALA A 124 -1.48 -4.09 -12.05
N LEU A 125 -1.28 -3.88 -13.36
CA LEU A 125 -0.24 -4.55 -14.14
C LEU A 125 0.84 -3.55 -14.51
N PHE A 126 2.11 -3.94 -14.38
CA PHE A 126 3.26 -3.10 -14.70
C PHE A 126 4.21 -3.77 -15.67
N SER A 127 4.84 -2.97 -16.54
CA SER A 127 5.94 -3.34 -17.41
C SER A 127 7.19 -2.59 -16.97
N ILE A 128 8.28 -3.33 -16.79
CA ILE A 128 9.55 -2.81 -16.28
C ILE A 128 10.69 -3.38 -17.13
N PRO A 129 11.50 -2.54 -17.80
CA PRO A 129 12.72 -3.01 -18.44
C PRO A 129 13.75 -3.37 -17.36
N ILE A 130 14.28 -4.58 -17.45
CA ILE A 130 15.32 -5.08 -16.56
C ILE A 130 16.62 -5.15 -17.37
N GLU A 131 17.65 -4.47 -16.88
CA GLU A 131 19.00 -4.62 -17.41
C GLU A 131 19.61 -5.88 -16.80
N VAL A 132 19.82 -6.90 -17.63
CA VAL A 132 20.51 -8.13 -17.22
C VAL A 132 21.98 -7.96 -17.51
N MET A 133 22.80 -7.89 -16.46
CA MET A 133 24.25 -7.95 -16.60
C MET A 133 24.63 -9.39 -16.96
N LYS A 134 25.06 -9.62 -18.21
CA LYS A 134 25.67 -10.90 -18.60
C LYS A 134 27.03 -10.99 -17.93
N VAL A 135 27.21 -11.92 -16.99
CA VAL A 135 28.53 -12.24 -16.43
C VAL A 135 29.33 -12.96 -17.52
N THR A 136 30.13 -12.24 -18.28
CA THR A 136 30.95 -12.79 -19.38
C THR A 136 32.36 -13.18 -18.95
N ASN A 137 32.61 -13.45 -17.67
CA ASN A 137 33.88 -14.06 -17.26
C ASN A 137 33.76 -14.83 -15.92
N PRO A 138 33.89 -16.16 -15.89
CA PRO A 138 33.88 -16.94 -14.64
C PRO A 138 35.12 -16.73 -13.76
N ARG A 139 36.07 -15.86 -14.16
CA ARG A 139 37.32 -15.58 -13.42
C ARG A 139 37.52 -14.09 -13.14
N LYS A 140 36.56 -13.46 -12.47
CA LYS A 140 36.89 -12.35 -11.57
C LYS A 140 36.19 -12.61 -10.24
N VAL A 141 36.92 -13.30 -9.37
CA VAL A 141 36.68 -13.27 -7.93
C VAL A 141 36.58 -11.79 -7.56
N PHE A 142 35.39 -11.33 -7.21
CA PHE A 142 35.27 -10.05 -6.53
C PHE A 142 36.14 -10.17 -5.27
N PRO A 143 37.12 -9.28 -5.04
CA PRO A 143 37.79 -9.29 -3.75
C PRO A 143 36.70 -9.10 -2.72
N THR A 144 36.53 -10.10 -1.87
CA THR A 144 35.65 -10.10 -0.71
C THR A 144 35.80 -8.73 -0.08
N GLY A 145 34.76 -7.89 -0.19
CA GLY A 145 34.80 -6.54 0.34
C GLY A 145 35.22 -6.66 1.79
N THR A 146 36.40 -6.12 2.10
CA THR A 146 36.86 -5.95 3.48
C THR A 146 35.76 -5.15 4.15
N PHE A 147 34.98 -5.81 4.99
CA PHE A 147 34.14 -5.12 5.96
C PHE A 147 35.09 -4.24 6.76
N LEU A 148 35.08 -2.93 6.49
CA LEU A 148 35.75 -1.99 7.35
C LEU A 148 35.10 -2.13 8.73
N PRO A 149 35.86 -2.40 9.80
CA PRO A 149 35.29 -2.42 11.13
C PRO A 149 34.69 -1.04 11.41
N MET A 150 33.46 -1.03 11.93
CA MET A 150 32.84 0.18 12.46
C MET A 150 33.79 0.79 13.51
N PRO A 151 33.98 2.12 13.51
CA PRO A 151 34.83 2.77 14.51
C PRO A 151 34.27 2.51 15.91
N SER A 152 35.15 2.08 16.81
CA SER A 152 34.87 1.81 18.22
C SER A 152 34.40 3.10 18.89
N GLY A 153 33.10 3.30 19.01
CA GLY A 153 32.52 4.37 19.82
C GLY A 153 32.82 4.10 21.29
N LYS A 154 33.47 5.05 21.96
CA LYS A 154 33.62 5.06 23.43
C LYS A 154 32.23 5.03 24.07
N LEU A 155 32.05 4.14 25.04
CA LEU A 155 30.89 4.09 25.91
C LEU A 155 30.95 5.26 26.89
N GLU A 156 30.07 6.24 26.74
CA GLU A 156 29.72 7.15 27.83
C GLU A 156 28.60 6.51 28.67
N PRO A 157 28.58 6.66 30.01
CA PRO A 157 27.60 5.98 30.86
C PRO A 157 26.22 6.61 30.67
N ILE A 158 25.20 5.80 30.32
CA ILE A 158 23.81 6.23 30.32
C ILE A 158 23.19 5.84 31.66
N ASP A 159 22.77 6.88 32.36
CA ASP A 159 22.07 6.87 33.63
C ASP A 159 20.69 6.19 33.51
N SER A 160 20.31 5.53 34.59
CA SER A 160 19.13 4.66 34.67
C SER A 160 17.82 5.44 34.64
N LYS A 161 16.96 5.19 33.64
CA LYS A 161 15.48 5.14 33.75
C LYS A 161 14.85 4.61 32.47
N GLY A 162 13.99 3.60 32.63
CA GLY A 162 13.55 2.69 31.57
C GLY A 162 12.46 3.21 30.62
N GLY A 163 12.32 2.47 29.52
CA GLY A 163 11.26 2.60 28.52
C GLY A 163 11.58 1.76 27.29
N ALA A 164 11.02 0.55 27.21
CA ALA A 164 11.33 -0.47 26.22
C ALA A 164 11.18 0.00 24.76
N ARG A 165 12.23 -0.15 23.95
CA ARG A 165 12.18 -0.11 22.49
C ARG A 165 12.32 -1.53 21.94
N SER A 166 11.21 -2.06 21.44
CA SER A 166 11.11 -3.33 20.72
C SER A 166 11.91 -3.27 19.42
N THR A 167 13.00 -4.04 19.32
CA THR A 167 13.76 -4.25 18.08
C THR A 167 13.25 -5.48 17.35
N LEU A 168 13.20 -5.35 16.02
CA LEU A 168 12.65 -6.25 14.99
C LEU A 168 13.20 -7.70 15.00
N LEU A 169 14.11 -8.03 15.91
CA LEU A 169 14.69 -9.36 16.11
C LEU A 169 13.85 -10.28 17.02
N SER A 170 12.95 -9.75 17.84
CA SER A 170 12.10 -10.58 18.71
C SER A 170 10.93 -11.26 18.00
N LEU A 171 10.70 -10.95 16.72
CA LEU A 171 9.59 -11.49 15.91
C LEU A 171 9.99 -12.68 15.03
N ILE A 172 11.27 -13.06 14.96
CA ILE A 172 11.75 -14.09 14.02
C ILE A 172 12.03 -15.45 14.69
N SER A 173 11.96 -15.57 16.02
CA SER A 173 12.30 -16.82 16.73
C SER A 173 11.11 -17.66 17.22
N LYS A 174 9.90 -17.56 16.65
CA LYS A 174 8.75 -18.35 17.17
C LYS A 174 7.96 -19.26 16.22
N GLU A 175 8.33 -19.42 14.96
CA GLU A 175 7.70 -20.48 14.13
C GLU A 175 8.73 -21.28 13.35
N SER A 176 9.36 -22.23 14.05
CA SER A 176 9.76 -23.49 13.45
C SER A 176 9.74 -24.57 14.54
N VAL A 177 9.28 -25.76 14.16
CA VAL A 177 9.11 -26.99 14.96
C VAL A 177 7.72 -27.16 15.63
N LYS A 178 6.78 -27.76 14.89
CA LYS A 178 5.91 -28.82 15.44
C LYS A 178 6.10 -30.08 14.59
N GLY A 179 6.90 -31.01 15.11
CA GLY A 179 7.00 -32.38 14.63
C GLY A 179 5.98 -33.28 15.34
N ILE A 180 5.29 -34.09 14.55
CA ILE A 180 5.13 -35.56 14.62
C ILE A 180 4.91 -36.23 16.01
N GLY A 181 3.80 -36.98 16.12
CA GLY A 181 3.51 -38.08 17.07
C GLY A 181 2.47 -37.72 18.16
N SER A 182 1.46 -38.52 18.53
CA SER A 182 1.09 -39.93 18.28
C SER A 182 -0.36 -40.19 18.78
N LEU A 183 -1.03 -41.20 18.20
CA LEU A 183 -2.32 -41.79 18.63
C LEU A 183 -2.26 -42.35 20.07
N PRO A 184 -3.42 -42.52 20.73
CA PRO A 184 -4.16 -43.80 20.64
C PRO A 184 -5.57 -43.66 20.05
#